data_AF-A0A2E7C5A8-F1
#
_entry.id   AF-A0A2E7C5A8-F1
#
_cell.length_a   1.000
_cell.length_b   1.000
_cell.length_c   1.000
_cell.angle_alpha   90.00
_cell.angle_beta   90.00
_cell.angle_gamma   90.00
#
_symmetry.space_group_name_H-M   'P 1'
#
loop_
_entity.id
_entity.type
_entity.pdbx_description
1 polymer ?
#
loop_
_entity_poly.entity_id
_entity_poly.type
_entity_poly.pdbx_seq_one_letter_code
_entity_poly.pdbx_strand_id
1 'polypeptide(L)'
;MTPDALLAQALAFREQGDWAQALAALTRANIQRPSADVQQQLIDWRIEAGRSMPAPPESAPPVTAPLGAVGSVGIPEIAPSELSAARVREAVYSSGALIVRGLLEPPTVETLRQQIERVVGARENPDVFPPVEPQAAWYVRSPEAWGAPSQFFRRPGQTVESSSIWVADSPRMACELLALYESLGLPALLASYFGEPARLSVKKWVLRKMAPKKNGNAGWHQDGRFLGEDIRSLNLWLALSDCGGDAPAPGMDLLVDGPREIHPTGTDGAWFDWTVGPERVARLATEASIVQPRFAPGDALLFDQYSLHRTALEDHHSAVRYAIEAWFFAASTAPARQQPLFI
;
A
#
# COMPACT_ATOMS: atom_id res chain seq x y z
N MET A 1 -25.06 21.13 -9.39
CA MET A 1 -25.09 21.53 -7.98
C MET A 1 -23.79 22.29 -7.69
N THR A 2 -23.84 23.39 -6.94
CA THR A 2 -22.65 24.18 -6.59
C THR A 2 -21.79 23.44 -5.55
N PRO A 3 -20.49 23.76 -5.41
CA PRO A 3 -19.64 23.19 -4.37
C PRO A 3 -20.23 23.38 -2.96
N ASP A 4 -20.75 24.57 -2.66
CA ASP A 4 -21.29 24.88 -1.32
C ASP A 4 -22.55 24.04 -1.00
N ALA A 5 -23.39 23.77 -2.01
CA ALA A 5 -24.54 22.88 -1.86
C ALA A 5 -24.12 21.41 -1.66
N LEU A 6 -23.03 20.97 -2.31
CA LEU A 6 -22.47 19.63 -2.10
C LEU A 6 -21.89 19.49 -0.68
N LEU A 7 -21.23 20.52 -0.14
CA LEU A 7 -20.74 20.52 1.24
C LEU A 7 -21.88 20.43 2.26
N ALA A 8 -22.95 21.22 2.08
CA ALA A 8 -24.13 21.15 2.93
C ALA A 8 -24.81 19.77 2.86
N GLN A 9 -24.90 19.18 1.66
CA GLN A 9 -25.43 17.84 1.48
C GLN A 9 -24.56 16.76 2.15
N ALA A 10 -23.23 16.89 2.04
CA ALA A 10 -22.30 15.96 2.67
C ALA A 10 -22.45 15.95 4.21
N LEU A 11 -22.62 17.12 4.82
CA LEU A 11 -22.90 17.26 6.26
C LEU A 11 -24.23 16.61 6.64
N ALA A 12 -25.30 16.89 5.89
CA ALA A 12 -26.63 16.32 6.16
C ALA A 12 -26.62 14.78 6.12
N PHE A 13 -25.89 14.17 5.16
CA PHE A 13 -25.72 12.72 5.11
C PHE A 13 -24.90 12.17 6.27
N ARG A 14 -23.83 12.87 6.67
CA ARG A 14 -23.02 12.49 7.83
C ARG A 14 -23.85 12.50 9.12
N GLU A 15 -24.67 13.52 9.33
CA GLU A 15 -25.58 13.64 10.49
C GLU A 15 -26.62 12.50 10.54
N GLN A 16 -27.00 11.96 9.38
CA GLN A 16 -27.88 10.80 9.26
C GLN A 16 -27.14 9.46 9.39
N GLY A 17 -25.81 9.47 9.49
CA GLY A 17 -24.97 8.26 9.50
C GLY A 17 -24.76 7.61 8.12
N ASP A 18 -25.22 8.25 7.03
CA ASP A 18 -24.99 7.80 5.66
C ASP A 18 -23.60 8.25 5.17
N TRP A 19 -22.57 7.57 5.67
CA TRP A 19 -21.18 7.85 5.35
C TRP A 19 -20.88 7.72 3.85
N ALA A 20 -21.52 6.78 3.15
CA ALA A 20 -21.28 6.59 1.73
C ALA A 20 -21.73 7.81 0.91
N GLN A 21 -22.93 8.32 1.17
CA GLN A 21 -23.42 9.51 0.48
C GLN A 21 -22.71 10.79 0.93
N ALA A 22 -22.34 10.89 2.22
CA ALA A 22 -21.56 11.99 2.75
C ALA A 22 -20.21 12.12 2.03
N LEU A 23 -19.45 11.02 1.96
CA LEU A 23 -18.15 10.97 1.30
C LEU A 23 -18.25 11.18 -0.21
N ALA A 24 -19.29 10.65 -0.86
CA ALA A 24 -19.53 10.88 -2.28
C ALA A 24 -19.81 12.37 -2.60
N ALA A 25 -20.64 13.03 -1.79
CA ALA A 25 -20.93 14.47 -1.95
C ALA A 25 -19.67 15.32 -1.70
N LEU A 26 -18.91 15.02 -0.64
CA LEU A 26 -17.67 15.73 -0.31
C LEU A 26 -16.59 15.52 -1.38
N THR A 27 -16.49 14.30 -1.94
CA THR A 27 -15.55 14.00 -3.04
C THR A 27 -15.91 14.81 -4.29
N ARG A 28 -17.20 14.92 -4.63
CA ARG A 28 -17.65 15.78 -5.75
C ARG A 28 -17.36 17.25 -5.49
N ALA A 29 -17.51 17.72 -4.26
CA ALA A 29 -17.17 19.10 -3.89
C ALA A 29 -15.67 19.37 -4.13
N ASN A 30 -14.79 18.45 -3.69
CA ASN A 30 -13.36 18.52 -3.92
C ASN A 30 -13.00 18.53 -5.42
N ILE A 31 -13.67 17.71 -6.25
CA ILE A 31 -13.44 17.69 -7.70
C ILE A 31 -13.81 19.04 -8.34
N GLN A 32 -14.92 19.66 -7.91
CA GLN A 32 -15.37 20.93 -8.48
C GLN A 32 -14.55 22.13 -8.00
N ARG A 33 -14.12 22.12 -6.73
CA ARG A 33 -13.35 23.19 -6.10
C ARG A 33 -12.40 22.58 -5.07
N PRO A 34 -11.20 22.13 -5.49
CA PRO A 34 -10.22 21.56 -4.57
C PRO A 34 -9.82 22.58 -3.51
N SER A 35 -9.71 22.14 -2.24
CA SER A 35 -9.14 22.96 -1.18
C SER A 35 -8.52 22.09 -0.10
N ALA A 36 -7.58 22.65 0.66
CA ALA A 36 -6.86 21.94 1.72
C ALA A 36 -7.85 21.46 2.80
N ASP A 37 -8.80 22.32 3.17
CA ASP A 37 -9.80 22.00 4.20
C ASP A 37 -10.72 20.86 3.76
N VAL A 38 -11.19 20.88 2.51
CA VAL A 38 -12.05 19.81 1.98
C VAL A 38 -11.28 18.49 1.86
N GLN A 39 -10.02 18.55 1.42
CA GLN A 39 -9.17 17.36 1.33
C GLN A 39 -8.85 16.77 2.70
N GLN A 40 -8.51 17.61 3.69
CA GLN A 40 -8.28 17.18 5.06
C GLN A 40 -9.56 16.54 5.63
N GLN A 41 -10.71 17.20 5.45
CA GLN A 41 -11.99 16.69 5.90
C GLN A 41 -12.35 15.36 5.23
N LEU A 42 -12.03 15.16 3.94
CA LEU A 42 -12.21 13.88 3.27
C LEU A 42 -11.43 12.76 3.96
N ILE A 43 -10.18 13.00 4.34
CA ILE A 43 -9.36 11.98 4.99
C ILE A 43 -9.88 11.71 6.40
N ASP A 44 -10.14 12.75 7.19
CA ASP A 44 -10.67 12.62 8.55
C ASP A 44 -11.98 11.83 8.56
N TRP A 45 -12.93 12.21 7.69
CA TRP A 45 -14.21 11.52 7.59
C TRP A 45 -14.08 10.09 7.09
N ARG A 46 -13.12 9.77 6.21
CA ARG A 46 -12.92 8.37 5.78
C ARG A 46 -12.34 7.50 6.89
N ILE A 47 -11.49 8.05 7.76
CA ILE A 47 -10.97 7.35 8.95
C ILE A 47 -12.06 7.20 10.02
N GLU A 48 -12.88 8.23 10.24
CA GLU A 48 -14.06 8.19 11.11
C GLU A 48 -15.10 7.18 10.63
N ALA A 49 -15.44 7.21 9.35
CA ALA A 49 -16.35 6.29 8.69
C ALA A 49 -15.88 4.84 8.81
N GLY A 50 -14.57 4.60 8.61
CA GLY A 50 -13.97 3.27 8.74
C GLY A 50 -14.03 2.69 10.15
N ARG A 51 -14.10 3.53 11.20
CA ARG A 51 -14.33 3.12 12.60
C ARG A 51 -15.81 3.00 12.96
N SER A 52 -16.65 3.84 12.36
CA SER A 52 -18.05 4.01 12.78
C SER A 52 -19.01 3.07 12.06
N MET A 53 -18.70 2.66 10.83
CA MET A 53 -19.57 1.74 10.09
C MET A 53 -19.42 0.31 10.59
N PRO A 54 -20.54 -0.40 10.80
CA PRO A 54 -20.49 -1.82 11.13
C PRO A 54 -19.80 -2.58 10.00
N ALA A 55 -18.98 -3.55 10.38
CA ALA A 55 -18.39 -4.45 9.42
C ALA A 55 -19.51 -5.29 8.78
N PRO A 56 -19.44 -5.56 7.46
CA PRO A 56 -20.37 -6.50 6.84
C PRO A 56 -20.20 -7.90 7.47
N PRO A 57 -21.24 -8.75 7.42
CA PRO A 57 -21.07 -10.15 7.77
C PRO A 57 -19.97 -10.76 6.88
N GLU A 58 -19.14 -11.61 7.46
CA GLU A 58 -18.06 -12.25 6.73
C GLU A 58 -18.63 -13.04 5.54
N SER A 59 -18.19 -12.64 4.35
CA SER A 59 -18.48 -13.33 3.10
C SER A 59 -17.16 -13.85 2.55
N ALA A 60 -16.98 -15.18 2.54
CA ALA A 60 -15.84 -15.79 1.89
C ALA A 60 -16.15 -16.04 0.41
N PRO A 61 -15.31 -15.58 -0.53
CA PRO A 61 -15.45 -15.97 -1.92
C PRO A 61 -15.16 -17.48 -2.03
N PRO A 62 -15.87 -18.22 -2.90
CA PRO A 62 -15.62 -19.64 -3.06
C PRO A 62 -14.16 -19.85 -3.52
N VAL A 63 -13.35 -20.49 -2.67
CA VAL A 63 -11.99 -20.92 -3.03
C VAL A 63 -12.14 -22.02 -4.08
N THR A 64 -12.03 -21.63 -5.35
CA THR A 64 -12.16 -22.52 -6.51
C THR A 64 -10.81 -22.86 -7.13
N ALA A 65 -9.73 -22.20 -6.70
CA ALA A 65 -8.39 -22.51 -7.16
C ALA A 65 -7.94 -23.83 -6.51
N PRO A 66 -7.59 -24.86 -7.29
CA PRO A 66 -6.76 -25.94 -6.77
C PRO A 66 -5.52 -25.29 -6.15
N LEU A 67 -5.07 -25.79 -4.99
CA LEU A 67 -3.71 -25.53 -4.53
C LEU A 67 -2.79 -25.74 -5.73
N GLY A 68 -2.12 -24.67 -6.18
CA GLY A 68 -1.34 -24.69 -7.41
C GLY A 68 -0.39 -25.90 -7.39
N ALA A 69 -0.19 -26.51 -8.56
CA ALA A 69 0.83 -27.54 -8.70
C ALA A 69 2.14 -26.99 -8.13
N VAL A 70 2.70 -27.68 -7.13
CA VAL A 70 4.00 -27.35 -6.54
C VAL A 70 5.01 -27.25 -7.68
N GLY A 71 5.66 -26.08 -7.82
CA GLY A 71 6.73 -25.88 -8.81
C GLY A 71 6.57 -24.75 -9.83
N SER A 72 5.78 -23.69 -9.60
CA SER A 72 5.91 -22.48 -10.44
C SER A 72 7.29 -21.85 -10.22
N VAL A 73 8.09 -21.71 -11.27
CA VAL A 73 9.48 -21.21 -11.20
C VAL A 73 9.55 -19.70 -10.98
N GLY A 74 8.43 -18.98 -11.18
CA GLY A 74 8.38 -17.52 -11.04
C GLY A 74 7.00 -17.00 -10.70
N ILE A 75 6.93 -15.70 -10.44
CA ILE A 75 5.68 -15.00 -10.16
C ILE A 75 4.93 -14.77 -11.48
N PRO A 76 3.64 -15.15 -11.59
CA PRO A 76 2.84 -14.86 -12.76
C PRO A 76 2.81 -13.36 -13.08
N GLU A 77 2.89 -13.04 -14.37
CA GLU A 77 2.87 -11.67 -14.86
C GLU A 77 1.73 -11.49 -15.87
N ILE A 78 1.03 -10.37 -15.78
CA ILE A 78 -0.09 -10.04 -16.67
C ILE A 78 -0.05 -8.58 -17.14
N ALA A 79 -0.74 -8.30 -18.24
CA ALA A 79 -1.04 -6.92 -18.64
C ALA A 79 -2.21 -6.34 -17.80
N PRO A 80 -2.37 -5.00 -17.74
CA PRO A 80 -3.45 -4.37 -16.97
C PRO A 80 -4.85 -4.78 -17.46
N SER A 81 -5.00 -5.07 -18.76
CA SER A 81 -6.26 -5.51 -19.36
C SER A 81 -6.72 -6.90 -18.90
N GLU A 82 -5.83 -7.71 -18.32
CA GLU A 82 -6.14 -9.03 -17.79
C GLU A 82 -6.42 -9.02 -16.28
N LEU A 83 -6.21 -7.87 -15.62
CA LEU A 83 -6.32 -7.74 -14.18
C LEU A 83 -7.76 -7.99 -13.72
N SER A 84 -7.94 -9.05 -12.93
CA SER A 84 -9.23 -9.42 -12.35
C SER A 84 -9.05 -10.12 -11.02
N ALA A 85 -10.08 -10.11 -10.18
CA ALA A 85 -10.07 -10.80 -8.89
C ALA A 85 -9.75 -12.32 -9.01
N ALA A 86 -10.19 -12.96 -10.11
CA ALA A 86 -9.89 -14.36 -10.37
C ALA A 86 -8.39 -14.58 -10.63
N ARG A 87 -7.76 -13.74 -11.45
CA ARG A 87 -6.32 -13.80 -11.73
C ARG A 87 -5.48 -13.51 -10.49
N VAL A 88 -5.89 -12.54 -9.67
CA VAL A 88 -5.22 -12.25 -8.39
C VAL A 88 -5.30 -13.46 -7.46
N ARG A 89 -6.48 -14.07 -7.29
CA ARG A 89 -6.63 -15.28 -6.46
C ARG A 89 -5.80 -16.45 -6.98
N GLU A 90 -5.85 -16.73 -8.28
CA GLU A 90 -5.07 -17.80 -8.90
C GLU A 90 -3.58 -17.66 -8.57
N ALA A 91 -2.99 -16.50 -8.88
CA ALA A 91 -1.56 -16.26 -8.70
C ALA A 91 -1.13 -16.19 -7.23
N VAL A 92 -1.93 -15.57 -6.36
CA VAL A 92 -1.64 -15.50 -4.92
C VAL A 92 -1.67 -16.88 -4.27
N TYR A 93 -2.60 -17.77 -4.66
CA TYR A 93 -2.70 -19.12 -4.10
C TYR A 93 -1.73 -20.12 -4.72
N SER A 94 -1.20 -19.85 -5.92
CA SER A 94 -0.20 -20.72 -6.57
C SER A 94 1.24 -20.32 -6.28
N SER A 95 1.50 -19.01 -6.22
CA SER A 95 2.84 -18.43 -6.33
C SER A 95 3.09 -17.29 -5.33
N GLY A 96 2.11 -17.01 -4.47
CA GLY A 96 2.22 -16.03 -3.38
C GLY A 96 2.04 -14.58 -3.82
N ALA A 97 2.10 -14.30 -5.13
CA ALA A 97 2.00 -12.96 -5.69
C ALA A 97 1.59 -12.95 -7.17
N LEU A 98 1.26 -11.78 -7.68
CA LEU A 98 0.99 -11.45 -9.08
C LEU A 98 1.71 -10.15 -9.45
N ILE A 99 2.37 -10.12 -10.61
CA ILE A 99 2.91 -8.88 -11.18
C ILE A 99 1.96 -8.37 -12.28
N VAL A 100 1.61 -7.09 -12.23
CA VAL A 100 0.88 -6.40 -13.29
C VAL A 100 1.85 -5.43 -13.96
N ARG A 101 2.20 -5.71 -15.22
CA ARG A 101 3.17 -4.91 -15.98
C ARG A 101 2.51 -3.65 -16.51
N GLY A 102 3.15 -2.50 -16.33
CA GLY A 102 2.68 -1.21 -16.84
C GLY A 102 1.29 -0.82 -16.36
N LEU A 103 0.96 -1.09 -15.08
CA LEU A 103 -0.33 -0.68 -14.50
C LEU A 103 -0.51 0.84 -14.55
N LEU A 104 0.58 1.59 -14.37
CA LEU A 104 0.59 3.05 -14.50
C LEU A 104 1.39 3.49 -15.72
N GLU A 105 0.83 4.45 -16.45
CA GLU A 105 1.50 5.09 -17.58
C GLU A 105 2.68 5.98 -17.11
N PRO A 106 3.74 6.14 -17.91
CA PRO A 106 4.93 6.91 -17.53
C PRO A 106 4.66 8.34 -17.01
N PRO A 107 3.74 9.14 -17.60
CA PRO A 107 3.43 10.48 -17.08
C PRO A 107 2.84 10.47 -15.67
N THR A 108 2.00 9.48 -15.35
CA THR A 108 1.44 9.29 -14.01
C THR A 108 2.54 8.93 -13.02
N VAL A 109 3.45 8.03 -13.41
CA VAL A 109 4.59 7.64 -12.57
C VAL A 109 5.47 8.83 -12.24
N GLU A 110 5.81 9.65 -13.23
CA GLU A 110 6.66 10.83 -13.02
C GLU A 110 5.98 11.85 -12.10
N THR A 111 4.67 12.09 -12.29
CA THR A 111 3.88 12.96 -11.42
C THR A 111 3.92 12.47 -9.97
N LEU A 112 3.68 11.19 -9.74
CA LEU A 112 3.71 10.60 -8.39
C LEU A 112 5.10 10.71 -7.74
N ARG A 113 6.19 10.51 -8.50
CA ARG A 113 7.56 10.70 -7.99
C ARG A 113 7.80 12.13 -7.52
N GLN A 114 7.46 13.12 -8.34
CA GLN A 114 7.61 14.54 -8.01
C GLN A 114 6.80 14.92 -6.78
N GLN A 115 5.61 14.36 -6.64
CA GLN A 115 4.75 14.58 -5.48
C GLN A 115 5.30 13.92 -4.21
N ILE A 116 5.88 12.72 -4.30
CA ILE A 116 6.58 12.12 -3.15
C ILE A 116 7.70 13.05 -2.68
N GLU A 117 8.54 13.58 -3.58
CA GLU A 117 9.57 14.56 -3.21
C GLU A 117 8.97 15.80 -2.56
N ARG A 118 7.83 16.27 -3.06
CA ARG A 118 7.13 17.42 -2.50
C ARG A 118 6.63 17.17 -1.08
N VAL A 119 6.03 16.01 -0.82
CA VAL A 119 5.54 15.62 0.53
C VAL A 119 6.72 15.41 1.49
N VAL A 120 7.79 14.75 1.03
CA VAL A 120 9.02 14.58 1.81
C VAL A 120 9.64 15.94 2.15
N GLY A 121 9.74 16.84 1.17
CA GLY A 121 10.21 18.21 1.38
C GLY A 121 9.38 18.97 2.40
N ALA A 122 8.04 18.91 2.29
CA ALA A 122 7.12 19.59 3.20
C ALA A 122 7.23 19.08 4.66
N ARG A 123 7.43 17.77 4.87
CA ARG A 123 7.63 17.18 6.20
C ARG A 123 8.99 17.53 6.79
N GLU A 124 10.03 17.44 5.99
CA GLU A 124 11.42 17.38 6.49
C GLU A 124 12.16 18.72 6.41
N ASN A 125 11.72 19.63 5.54
CA ASN A 125 12.32 20.96 5.34
C ASN A 125 11.22 22.02 5.02
N PRO A 126 10.27 22.27 5.93
CA PRO A 126 9.11 23.12 5.67
C PRO A 126 9.46 24.57 5.27
N ASP A 127 10.58 25.12 5.74
CA ASP A 127 11.05 26.47 5.37
C ASP A 127 11.47 26.57 3.90
N VAL A 128 11.98 25.48 3.33
CA VAL A 128 12.46 25.38 1.93
C VAL A 128 11.34 24.89 1.02
N PHE A 129 10.39 24.12 1.57
CA PHE A 129 9.22 23.62 0.88
C PHE A 129 7.94 24.24 1.47
N PRO A 130 7.79 25.59 1.47
CA PRO A 130 6.57 26.21 1.96
C PRO A 130 5.39 25.73 1.13
N PRO A 131 4.15 25.72 1.64
CA PRO A 131 2.96 25.35 0.86
C PRO A 131 2.93 26.16 -0.44
N VAL A 132 3.11 25.49 -1.59
CA VAL A 132 3.15 26.15 -2.91
C VAL A 132 1.76 26.67 -3.28
N GLU A 133 0.71 26.07 -2.73
CA GLU A 133 -0.65 26.54 -2.84
C GLU A 133 -1.24 26.67 -1.43
N PRO A 134 -1.87 27.81 -1.09
CA PRO A 134 -2.66 27.95 0.15
C PRO A 134 -3.74 26.85 0.29
N GLN A 135 -4.10 26.22 -0.82
CA GLN A 135 -5.12 25.18 -0.95
C GLN A 135 -4.56 23.74 -0.92
N ALA A 136 -3.25 23.51 -0.81
CA ALA A 136 -2.68 22.17 -0.81
C ALA A 136 -1.91 21.89 0.50
N ALA A 137 -2.56 21.15 1.41
CA ALA A 137 -1.92 20.56 2.59
C ALA A 137 -1.00 19.40 2.16
N TRP A 138 0.22 19.71 1.74
CA TRP A 138 1.20 18.71 1.32
C TRP A 138 1.67 17.81 2.47
N TYR A 139 1.65 18.32 3.70
CA TYR A 139 1.88 17.52 4.91
C TYR A 139 1.07 18.11 6.08
N VAL A 140 -0.02 17.44 6.44
CA VAL A 140 -0.85 17.76 7.61
C VAL A 140 -1.34 16.46 8.23
N ARG A 141 -1.09 16.29 9.53
CA ARG A 141 -1.50 15.12 10.29
C ARG A 141 -3.01 15.16 10.51
N SER A 142 -3.71 14.10 10.11
CA SER A 142 -5.11 13.90 10.50
C SER A 142 -5.22 13.73 12.03
N PRO A 143 -6.13 14.45 12.71
CA PRO A 143 -6.41 14.23 14.14
C PRO A 143 -7.04 12.84 14.39
N GLU A 144 -7.61 12.23 13.36
CA GLU A 144 -8.23 10.91 13.40
C GLU A 144 -7.20 9.77 13.29
N ALA A 145 -5.95 10.07 12.92
CA ALA A 145 -4.87 9.10 12.76
C ALA A 145 -3.94 9.06 13.99
N TRP A 146 -3.94 7.92 14.68
CA TRP A 146 -3.14 7.65 15.87
C TRP A 146 -1.78 7.01 15.56
N GLY A 147 -0.77 7.34 16.37
CA GLY A 147 0.62 6.91 16.18
C GLY A 147 1.35 7.75 15.14
N ALA A 148 2.58 7.37 14.80
CA ALA A 148 3.40 8.10 13.83
C ALA A 148 3.99 7.15 12.78
N PRO A 149 4.24 7.62 11.55
CA PRO A 149 5.00 6.86 10.57
C PRO A 149 6.42 6.61 11.09
N SER A 150 7.06 5.57 10.57
CA SER A 150 8.47 5.28 10.86
C SER A 150 9.33 6.52 10.59
N GLN A 151 10.16 6.88 11.57
CA GLN A 151 11.16 7.92 11.42
C GLN A 151 12.48 7.27 11.04
N PHE A 152 13.07 7.73 9.94
CA PHE A 152 14.45 7.40 9.61
C PHE A 152 15.35 8.43 10.25
N PHE A 153 16.39 7.98 10.94
CA PHE A 153 17.32 8.87 11.61
C PHE A 153 17.99 9.81 10.60
N ARG A 154 17.97 11.11 10.89
CA ARG A 154 18.64 12.16 10.13
C ARG A 154 19.45 13.03 11.08
N ARG A 155 20.70 13.34 10.71
CA ARG A 155 21.46 14.39 11.42
C ARG A 155 21.04 15.77 10.89
N PRO A 156 20.95 16.80 11.76
CA PRO A 156 20.66 18.15 11.33
C PRO A 156 21.55 18.59 10.15
N GLY A 157 20.95 19.18 9.11
CA GLY A 157 21.65 19.69 7.92
C GLY A 157 21.93 18.69 6.79
N GLN A 158 21.63 17.39 6.95
CA GLN A 158 21.79 16.41 5.85
C GLN A 158 20.57 16.37 4.92
N THR A 159 20.73 15.98 3.65
CA THR A 159 19.61 15.70 2.75
C THR A 159 18.83 14.46 3.21
N VAL A 160 17.52 14.44 2.97
CA VAL A 160 16.67 13.28 3.30
C VAL A 160 16.88 12.20 2.25
N GLU A 161 17.70 11.21 2.59
CA GLU A 161 18.03 10.10 1.70
C GLU A 161 16.94 9.01 1.68
N SER A 162 16.24 8.81 2.81
CA SER A 162 15.13 7.87 2.92
C SER A 162 13.97 8.46 3.73
N SER A 163 12.74 8.20 3.30
CA SER A 163 11.52 8.62 3.98
C SER A 163 10.39 7.62 3.79
N SER A 164 9.54 7.52 4.81
CA SER A 164 8.30 6.74 4.83
C SER A 164 7.24 7.64 5.44
N ILE A 165 6.28 8.05 4.63
CA ILE A 165 5.21 8.98 5.03
C ILE A 165 3.88 8.28 4.80
N TRP A 166 2.98 8.31 5.79
CA TRP A 166 1.63 7.84 5.56
C TRP A 166 0.95 8.77 4.58
N VAL A 167 0.31 8.21 3.56
CA VAL A 167 -0.42 8.98 2.57
C VAL A 167 -1.52 9.83 3.22
N ALA A 168 -2.14 9.32 4.30
CA ALA A 168 -3.12 10.07 5.09
C ALA A 168 -2.57 11.37 5.73
N ASP A 169 -1.25 11.49 5.88
CA ASP A 169 -0.59 12.71 6.36
C ASP A 169 -0.37 13.73 5.23
N SER A 170 -0.80 13.42 4.01
CA SER A 170 -0.84 14.32 2.87
C SER A 170 -2.24 14.26 2.24
N PRO A 171 -3.22 15.05 2.75
CA PRO A 171 -4.58 15.04 2.22
C PRO A 171 -4.67 15.22 0.70
N ARG A 172 -3.76 16.02 0.14
CA ARG A 172 -3.60 16.18 -1.31
C ARG A 172 -3.30 14.86 -1.99
N MET A 173 -2.23 14.17 -1.56
CA MET A 173 -1.87 12.87 -2.16
C MET A 173 -2.88 11.78 -1.88
N ALA A 174 -3.51 11.80 -0.72
CA ALA A 174 -4.56 10.86 -0.39
C ALA A 174 -5.74 10.97 -1.35
N CYS A 175 -6.22 12.19 -1.64
CA CYS A 175 -7.30 12.39 -2.60
C CYS A 175 -6.91 11.97 -4.02
N GLU A 176 -5.68 12.29 -4.47
CA GLU A 176 -5.22 11.91 -5.80
C GLU A 176 -5.05 10.39 -5.95
N LEU A 177 -4.49 9.71 -4.95
CA LEU A 177 -4.34 8.26 -4.97
C LEU A 177 -5.68 7.54 -4.85
N LEU A 178 -6.64 8.06 -4.07
CA LEU A 178 -8.00 7.50 -4.07
C LEU A 178 -8.66 7.64 -5.45
N ALA A 179 -8.52 8.80 -6.10
CA ALA A 179 -9.02 8.99 -7.47
C ALA A 179 -8.32 8.07 -8.49
N LEU A 180 -7.02 7.83 -8.33
CA LEU A 180 -6.28 6.85 -9.15
C LEU A 180 -6.77 5.42 -8.89
N TYR A 181 -7.02 5.03 -7.65
CA TYR A 181 -7.53 3.71 -7.34
C TYR A 181 -8.92 3.47 -7.93
N GLU A 182 -9.79 4.49 -7.89
CA GLU A 182 -11.08 4.48 -8.57
C GLU A 182 -10.93 4.33 -10.09
N SER A 183 -10.04 5.09 -10.73
CA SER A 183 -9.84 5.01 -12.19
C SER A 183 -9.25 3.67 -12.66
N LEU A 184 -8.48 3.00 -11.80
CA LEU A 184 -7.98 1.64 -12.00
C LEU A 184 -9.03 0.56 -11.68
N GLY A 185 -10.21 0.93 -11.17
CA GLY A 185 -11.24 -0.02 -10.78
C GLY A 185 -10.89 -0.86 -9.54
N LEU A 186 -9.93 -0.42 -8.73
CA LEU A 186 -9.47 -1.18 -7.55
C LEU A 186 -10.57 -1.46 -6.53
N PRO A 187 -11.49 -0.54 -6.17
CA PRO A 187 -12.55 -0.85 -5.22
C PRO A 187 -13.43 -2.03 -5.66
N ALA A 188 -13.80 -2.08 -6.94
CA ALA A 188 -14.59 -3.18 -7.50
C ALA A 188 -13.78 -4.49 -7.57
N LEU A 189 -12.50 -4.43 -7.95
CA LEU A 189 -11.61 -5.57 -7.95
C LEU A 189 -11.43 -6.16 -6.54
N LEU A 190 -11.20 -5.31 -5.55
CA LEU A 190 -11.02 -5.71 -4.15
C LEU A 190 -12.31 -6.29 -3.58
N ALA A 191 -13.46 -5.68 -3.89
CA ALA A 191 -14.75 -6.22 -3.47
C ALA A 191 -15.01 -7.62 -4.05
N SER A 192 -14.66 -7.82 -5.33
CA SER A 192 -14.73 -9.13 -5.98
C SER A 192 -13.69 -10.11 -5.43
N TYR A 193 -12.49 -9.63 -5.07
CA TYR A 193 -11.41 -10.43 -4.50
C TYR A 193 -11.77 -10.97 -3.12
N PHE A 194 -12.26 -10.10 -2.23
CA PHE A 194 -12.63 -10.44 -0.85
C PHE A 194 -14.05 -11.00 -0.71
N GLY A 195 -14.91 -10.87 -1.72
CA GLY A 195 -16.34 -11.24 -1.61
C GLY A 195 -17.18 -10.24 -0.80
N GLU A 196 -16.61 -9.11 -0.44
CA GLU A 196 -17.19 -8.04 0.38
C GLU A 196 -16.39 -6.74 0.19
N PRO A 197 -16.92 -5.56 0.58
CA PRO A 197 -16.18 -4.30 0.49
C PRO A 197 -14.83 -4.32 1.21
N ALA A 198 -13.88 -3.56 0.68
CA ALA A 198 -12.55 -3.44 1.26
C ALA A 198 -12.41 -2.23 2.21
N ARG A 199 -11.33 -2.26 2.99
CA ARG A 199 -10.82 -1.14 3.80
C ARG A 199 -9.35 -0.94 3.51
N LEU A 200 -8.90 0.32 3.51
CA LEU A 200 -7.50 0.67 3.30
C LEU A 200 -6.82 0.94 4.64
N SER A 201 -5.62 0.43 4.87
CA SER A 201 -4.86 0.74 6.09
C SER A 201 -4.35 2.19 6.06
N VAL A 202 -4.63 3.00 7.10
CA VAL A 202 -3.92 4.28 7.27
C VAL A 202 -2.42 4.06 7.52
N LYS A 203 -2.07 3.07 8.35
CA LYS A 203 -0.68 2.86 8.80
C LYS A 203 0.22 2.21 7.74
N LYS A 204 -0.39 1.55 6.76
CA LYS A 204 0.27 0.84 5.66
C LYS A 204 -0.22 1.29 4.29
N TRP A 205 -0.59 2.57 4.21
CA TRP A 205 -0.71 3.33 2.97
C TRP A 205 0.38 4.39 2.96
N VAL A 206 1.48 4.11 2.26
CA VAL A 206 2.78 4.75 2.48
C VAL A 206 3.38 5.24 1.17
N LEU A 207 3.88 6.48 1.20
CA LEU A 207 4.80 7.05 0.22
C LEU A 207 6.23 6.68 0.64
N ARG A 208 6.94 5.95 -0.22
CA ARG A 208 8.27 5.42 0.09
C ARG A 208 9.34 6.05 -0.81
N LYS A 209 10.35 6.65 -0.18
CA LYS A 209 11.63 7.06 -0.79
C LYS A 209 12.74 6.32 -0.06
N MET A 210 13.53 5.51 -0.75
CA MET A 210 14.57 4.70 -0.10
C MET A 210 15.88 4.81 -0.84
N ALA A 211 16.89 5.36 -0.18
CA ALA A 211 18.27 5.23 -0.62
C ALA A 211 18.75 3.77 -0.47
N PRO A 212 19.74 3.34 -1.29
CA PRO A 212 20.39 2.05 -1.12
C PRO A 212 20.93 1.87 0.30
N LYS A 213 20.62 0.74 0.93
CA LYS A 213 21.16 0.38 2.24
C LYS A 213 22.34 -0.58 2.05
N LYS A 214 23.55 -0.04 2.02
CA LYS A 214 24.78 -0.85 2.07
C LYS A 214 24.90 -1.51 3.44
N ASN A 215 25.18 -2.81 3.49
CA ASN A 215 25.36 -3.61 4.71
C ASN A 215 24.15 -3.62 5.67
N GLY A 216 22.94 -3.42 5.14
CA GLY A 216 21.71 -3.51 5.93
C GLY A 216 21.20 -4.95 6.07
N ASN A 217 20.15 -5.12 6.88
CA ASN A 217 19.30 -6.30 6.83
C ASN A 217 17.84 -5.83 6.75
N ALA A 218 17.12 -6.24 5.72
CA ALA A 218 15.71 -5.91 5.53
C ALA A 218 14.78 -6.90 6.23
N GLY A 219 15.29 -8.06 6.64
CA GLY A 219 14.58 -9.13 7.33
C GLY A 219 13.55 -9.82 6.43
N TRP A 220 13.66 -11.14 6.26
CA TRP A 220 12.55 -11.92 5.69
C TRP A 220 11.35 -11.85 6.62
N HIS A 221 10.19 -11.51 6.09
CA HIS A 221 8.95 -11.42 6.87
C HIS A 221 7.73 -11.75 6.03
N GLN A 222 6.65 -12.08 6.74
CA GLN A 222 5.30 -12.18 6.21
C GLN A 222 4.45 -11.15 6.93
N ASP A 223 3.65 -10.40 6.19
CA ASP A 223 2.87 -9.30 6.76
C ASP A 223 1.83 -9.79 7.77
N GLY A 224 1.35 -11.03 7.60
CA GLY A 224 0.41 -11.68 8.51
C GLY A 224 0.89 -11.71 9.96
N ARG A 225 2.21 -11.75 10.17
CA ARG A 225 2.81 -11.65 11.50
C ARG A 225 2.39 -10.39 12.25
N PHE A 226 2.14 -9.29 11.54
CA PHE A 226 1.73 -7.99 12.07
C PHE A 226 0.23 -7.72 11.98
N LEU A 227 -0.54 -8.61 11.36
CA LEU A 227 -1.97 -8.41 11.09
C LEU A 227 -2.84 -9.12 12.12
N GLY A 228 -2.44 -10.30 12.56
CA GLY A 228 -3.18 -11.12 13.52
C GLY A 228 -3.79 -12.33 12.82
N GLU A 229 -4.48 -13.17 13.59
CA GLU A 229 -5.21 -14.32 13.05
C GLU A 229 -6.42 -13.86 12.23
N ASP A 230 -6.80 -14.66 11.23
CA ASP A 230 -8.01 -14.49 10.42
C ASP A 230 -8.14 -13.18 9.62
N ILE A 231 -7.05 -12.42 9.46
CA ILE A 231 -7.04 -11.21 8.63
C ILE A 231 -6.94 -11.58 7.16
N ARG A 232 -7.95 -11.21 6.36
CA ARG A 232 -7.89 -11.28 4.90
C ARG A 232 -7.34 -9.97 4.35
N SER A 233 -6.18 -10.02 3.72
CA SER A 233 -5.52 -8.83 3.17
C SER A 233 -5.12 -9.01 1.71
N LEU A 234 -4.86 -7.88 1.06
CA LEU A 234 -4.18 -7.80 -0.23
C LEU A 234 -3.34 -6.53 -0.22
N ASN A 235 -2.07 -6.68 -0.51
CA ASN A 235 -1.12 -5.60 -0.63
C ASN A 235 -0.98 -5.22 -2.09
N LEU A 236 -0.92 -3.91 -2.33
CA LEU A 236 -0.50 -3.31 -3.59
C LEU A 236 0.82 -2.60 -3.37
N TRP A 237 1.85 -3.03 -4.09
CA TRP A 237 3.14 -2.37 -4.14
C TRP A 237 3.36 -1.83 -5.56
N LEU A 238 3.37 -0.51 -5.71
CA LEU A 238 3.57 0.18 -6.98
C LEU A 238 5.02 0.63 -7.12
N ALA A 239 5.72 0.10 -8.11
CA ALA A 239 7.07 0.54 -8.45
C ALA A 239 7.00 1.90 -9.14
N LEU A 240 7.66 2.92 -8.58
CA LEU A 240 7.80 4.23 -9.24
C LEU A 240 9.23 4.46 -9.71
N SER A 241 10.06 3.42 -9.77
CA SER A 241 11.46 3.43 -10.21
C SER A 241 11.76 2.10 -10.89
N ASP A 242 12.72 2.11 -11.83
CA ASP A 242 13.31 0.87 -12.33
C ASP A 242 14.11 0.23 -11.18
N CYS A 243 13.67 -0.92 -10.70
CA CYS A 243 14.20 -1.54 -9.50
C CYS A 243 14.09 -3.08 -9.50
N GLY A 244 14.91 -3.74 -8.69
CA GLY A 244 15.00 -5.20 -8.64
C GLY A 244 15.77 -5.80 -9.83
N GLY A 245 15.95 -7.12 -9.82
CA GLY A 245 16.85 -7.79 -10.77
C GLY A 245 18.26 -7.19 -10.73
N ASP A 246 18.74 -6.71 -11.88
CA ASP A 246 20.04 -6.04 -12.08
C ASP A 246 19.95 -4.50 -12.04
N ALA A 247 18.78 -3.93 -11.74
CA ALA A 247 18.57 -2.49 -11.71
C ALA A 247 19.31 -1.83 -10.52
N PRO A 248 19.74 -0.57 -10.64
CA PRO A 248 20.51 0.11 -9.60
C PRO A 248 19.71 0.43 -8.33
N ALA A 249 18.38 0.37 -8.36
CA ALA A 249 17.54 0.61 -7.20
C ALA A 249 16.99 -0.72 -6.61
N PRO A 250 16.91 -0.86 -5.28
CA PRO A 250 16.51 -2.11 -4.65
C PRO A 250 15.06 -2.48 -4.94
N GLY A 251 14.82 -3.71 -5.41
CA GLY A 251 13.48 -4.29 -5.53
C GLY A 251 13.06 -5.05 -4.28
N MET A 252 12.51 -6.25 -4.49
CA MET A 252 12.10 -7.18 -3.44
C MET A 252 12.61 -8.58 -3.76
N ASP A 253 12.98 -9.33 -2.72
CA ASP A 253 13.12 -10.78 -2.79
C ASP A 253 11.81 -11.41 -2.34
N LEU A 254 11.36 -12.44 -3.06
CA LEU A 254 10.13 -13.18 -2.76
C LEU A 254 10.40 -14.68 -2.83
N LEU A 255 9.86 -15.42 -1.86
CA LEU A 255 9.67 -16.85 -2.01
C LEU A 255 8.40 -17.08 -2.86
N VAL A 256 8.53 -17.86 -3.93
CA VAL A 256 7.42 -18.18 -4.84
C VAL A 256 6.73 -19.46 -4.36
N ASP A 257 5.75 -19.30 -3.49
CA ASP A 257 5.03 -20.43 -2.91
C ASP A 257 3.53 -20.14 -2.71
N GLY A 258 2.74 -21.20 -2.65
CA GLY A 258 1.29 -21.16 -2.40
C GLY A 258 0.81 -21.49 -0.97
N PRO A 259 1.59 -22.11 -0.06
CA PRO A 259 1.13 -22.39 1.30
C PRO A 259 0.64 -21.14 2.05
N ARG A 260 -0.40 -21.34 2.86
CA ARG A 260 -1.14 -20.28 3.57
C ARG A 260 -0.83 -20.31 5.06
N GLU A 261 0.46 -20.35 5.37
CA GLU A 261 1.00 -20.49 6.73
C GLU A 261 1.86 -19.27 7.08
N ILE A 262 1.74 -18.78 8.32
CA ILE A 262 2.70 -17.81 8.87
C ILE A 262 3.80 -18.60 9.57
N HIS A 263 5.03 -18.45 9.08
CA HIS A 263 6.19 -19.15 9.62
C HIS A 263 6.63 -18.59 10.99
N PRO A 264 7.28 -19.42 11.82
CA PRO A 264 7.87 -18.98 13.07
C PRO A 264 8.86 -17.80 12.87
N THR A 265 8.81 -16.83 13.78
CA THR A 265 9.69 -15.65 13.78
C THR A 265 10.57 -15.61 15.02
N GLY A 266 11.70 -14.90 14.96
CA GLY A 266 12.64 -14.79 16.09
C GLY A 266 13.45 -16.05 16.38
N THR A 267 13.35 -17.06 15.53
CA THR A 267 14.10 -18.32 15.57
C THR A 267 15.03 -18.44 14.36
N ASP A 268 15.79 -19.53 14.23
CA ASP A 268 16.50 -19.90 12.99
C ASP A 268 17.50 -18.84 12.48
N GLY A 269 18.16 -18.14 13.42
CA GLY A 269 19.12 -17.07 13.13
C GLY A 269 18.49 -15.71 12.82
N ALA A 270 17.20 -15.52 13.10
CA ALA A 270 16.51 -14.25 12.93
C ALA A 270 17.19 -13.11 13.71
N TRP A 271 17.40 -11.97 13.04
CA TRP A 271 17.97 -10.77 13.67
C TRP A 271 16.95 -10.02 14.53
N PHE A 272 15.66 -10.17 14.22
CA PHE A 272 14.57 -9.58 14.97
C PHE A 272 13.51 -10.63 15.29
N ASP A 273 12.82 -10.44 16.41
CA ASP A 273 11.72 -11.30 16.88
C ASP A 273 10.55 -11.42 15.88
N TRP A 274 10.41 -10.44 14.98
CA TRP A 274 9.41 -10.40 13.94
C TRP A 274 9.87 -10.94 12.57
N THR A 275 11.14 -11.29 12.41
CA THR A 275 11.67 -11.84 11.15
C THR A 275 11.67 -13.36 11.13
N VAL A 276 11.47 -13.93 9.94
CA VAL A 276 11.74 -15.35 9.66
C VAL A 276 13.26 -15.52 9.49
N GLY A 277 13.83 -16.46 10.22
CA GLY A 277 15.28 -16.67 10.23
C GLY A 277 15.84 -17.17 8.90
N PRO A 278 17.08 -16.79 8.53
CA PRO A 278 17.72 -17.21 7.28
C PRO A 278 17.83 -18.73 7.14
N GLU A 279 17.99 -19.49 8.23
CA GLU A 279 18.06 -20.96 8.15
C GLU A 279 16.71 -21.57 7.76
N ARG A 280 15.59 -21.00 8.23
CA ARG A 280 14.23 -21.39 7.81
C ARG A 280 14.02 -21.07 6.34
N VAL A 281 14.39 -19.86 5.90
CA VAL A 281 14.29 -19.44 4.50
C VAL A 281 15.10 -20.36 3.59
N ALA A 282 16.32 -20.73 3.98
CA ALA A 282 17.15 -21.65 3.20
C ALA A 282 16.52 -23.04 3.04
N ARG A 283 15.79 -23.54 4.05
CA ARG A 283 15.03 -24.79 3.94
C ARG A 283 13.83 -24.64 3.02
N LEU A 284 13.08 -23.55 3.12
CA LEU A 284 11.95 -23.28 2.21
C LEU A 284 12.42 -23.16 0.76
N ALA A 285 13.60 -22.56 0.55
CA ALA A 285 14.23 -22.41 -0.75
C ALA A 285 14.63 -23.74 -1.41
N THR A 286 14.58 -24.89 -0.71
CA THR A 286 14.78 -26.20 -1.34
C THR A 286 13.53 -26.72 -2.06
N GLU A 287 12.36 -26.17 -1.72
CA GLU A 287 11.06 -26.59 -2.23
C GLU A 287 10.41 -25.54 -3.13
N ALA A 288 10.68 -24.26 -2.87
CA ALA A 288 10.17 -23.11 -3.61
C ALA A 288 11.29 -22.18 -4.05
N SER A 289 11.13 -21.53 -5.20
CA SER A 289 12.17 -20.64 -5.73
C SER A 289 12.14 -19.29 -5.01
N ILE A 290 13.32 -18.75 -4.69
CA ILE A 290 13.46 -17.33 -4.35
C ILE A 290 13.73 -16.56 -5.63
N VAL A 291 12.95 -15.51 -5.88
CA VAL A 291 13.09 -14.64 -7.04
C VAL A 291 13.28 -13.19 -6.62
N GLN A 292 14.02 -12.44 -7.44
CA GLN A 292 14.18 -11.00 -7.33
C GLN A 292 13.71 -10.33 -8.63
N PRO A 293 12.39 -10.16 -8.84
CA PRO A 293 11.86 -9.64 -10.09
C PRO A 293 12.37 -8.23 -10.36
N ARG A 294 12.61 -7.91 -11.64
CA ARG A 294 12.80 -6.53 -12.08
C ARG A 294 11.43 -5.89 -12.30
N PHE A 295 11.28 -4.64 -11.89
CA PHE A 295 10.09 -3.82 -12.05
C PHE A 295 10.44 -2.56 -12.83
N ALA A 296 9.73 -2.32 -13.93
CA ALA A 296 9.73 -1.01 -14.58
C ALA A 296 8.90 -0.02 -13.74
N PRO A 297 9.19 1.30 -13.82
CA PRO A 297 8.30 2.30 -13.24
C PRO A 297 6.88 2.16 -13.82
N GLY A 298 5.90 1.98 -12.94
CA GLY A 298 4.50 1.75 -13.28
C GLY A 298 4.04 0.30 -13.15
N ASP A 299 4.96 -0.65 -12.92
CA ASP A 299 4.60 -2.02 -12.56
C ASP A 299 4.01 -2.10 -11.15
N ALA A 300 3.14 -3.08 -10.95
CA ALA A 300 2.53 -3.37 -9.66
C ALA A 300 2.82 -4.81 -9.23
N LEU A 301 3.01 -5.00 -7.94
CA LEU A 301 3.03 -6.31 -7.30
C LEU A 301 1.83 -6.41 -6.35
N LEU A 302 1.02 -7.44 -6.55
CA LEU A 302 -0.10 -7.81 -5.69
C LEU A 302 0.25 -9.10 -4.96
N PHE A 303 0.18 -9.07 -3.63
CA PHE A 303 0.48 -10.23 -2.77
C PHE A 303 -0.29 -10.08 -1.46
N ASP A 304 -0.33 -11.09 -0.63
CA ASP A 304 -1.07 -10.99 0.63
C ASP A 304 -0.23 -11.34 1.86
N GLN A 305 -0.92 -11.46 3.00
CA GLN A 305 -0.29 -11.62 4.31
C GLN A 305 0.63 -12.83 4.43
N TYR A 306 0.54 -13.83 3.55
CA TYR A 306 1.36 -15.04 3.60
C TYR A 306 2.61 -14.97 2.73
N SER A 307 2.72 -14.00 1.82
CA SER A 307 3.90 -13.90 0.95
C SER A 307 5.14 -13.61 1.78
N LEU A 308 6.12 -14.54 1.76
CA LEU A 308 7.41 -14.36 2.41
C LEU A 308 8.31 -13.50 1.53
N HIS A 309 8.64 -12.31 2.01
CA HIS A 309 9.38 -11.33 1.22
C HIS A 309 10.32 -10.47 2.07
N ARG A 310 11.18 -9.73 1.39
CA ARG A 310 12.00 -8.64 1.97
C ARG A 310 12.38 -7.62 0.91
N THR A 311 12.86 -6.46 1.34
CA THR A 311 13.57 -5.56 0.40
C THR A 311 14.89 -6.21 -0.01
N ALA A 312 15.17 -6.26 -1.31
CA ALA A 312 16.42 -6.79 -1.85
C ALA A 312 17.61 -5.92 -1.41
N LEU A 313 18.74 -6.55 -1.08
CA LEU A 313 19.94 -5.89 -0.56
C LEU A 313 21.18 -6.42 -1.27
N GLU A 314 21.48 -5.82 -2.42
CA GLU A 314 22.62 -6.15 -3.27
C GLU A 314 23.67 -5.03 -3.25
N ASP A 315 24.95 -5.42 -3.40
CA ASP A 315 26.10 -4.49 -3.37
C ASP A 315 26.07 -3.48 -4.52
N HIS A 316 25.44 -3.82 -5.65
CA HIS A 316 25.35 -2.96 -6.82
C HIS A 316 24.27 -1.86 -6.68
N HIS A 317 23.41 -1.92 -5.65
CA HIS A 317 22.40 -0.90 -5.45
C HIS A 317 23.04 0.47 -5.18
N SER A 318 22.70 1.44 -6.02
CA SER A 318 23.30 2.78 -6.06
C SER A 318 22.27 3.89 -6.29
N ALA A 319 21.02 3.54 -6.64
CA ALA A 319 19.95 4.50 -6.91
C ALA A 319 18.83 4.47 -5.85
N VAL A 320 18.17 5.61 -5.68
CA VAL A 320 17.00 5.75 -4.80
C VAL A 320 15.80 5.04 -5.44
N ARG A 321 15.07 4.23 -4.65
CA ARG A 321 13.77 3.68 -5.05
C ARG A 321 12.63 4.54 -4.52
N TYR A 322 11.69 4.84 -5.41
CA TYR A 322 10.36 5.34 -5.09
C TYR A 322 9.31 4.23 -5.23
N ALA A 323 8.40 4.13 -4.27
CA ALA A 323 7.27 3.21 -4.33
C ALA A 323 6.07 3.76 -3.55
N ILE A 324 4.90 3.23 -3.86
CA ILE A 324 3.70 3.38 -3.03
C ILE A 324 3.30 1.99 -2.54
N GLU A 325 3.04 1.89 -1.24
CA GLU A 325 2.65 0.63 -0.60
C GLU A 325 1.26 0.83 0.02
N ALA A 326 0.31 -0.04 -0.29
CA ALA A 326 -1.06 0.04 0.21
C ALA A 326 -1.54 -1.33 0.67
N TRP A 327 -1.99 -1.43 1.92
CA TRP A 327 -2.64 -2.64 2.45
C TRP A 327 -4.14 -2.48 2.42
N PHE A 328 -4.81 -3.40 1.75
CA PHE A 328 -6.27 -3.53 1.73
C PHE A 328 -6.69 -4.72 2.59
N PHE A 329 -7.85 -4.61 3.23
CA PHE A 329 -8.45 -5.67 4.03
C PHE A 329 -9.88 -5.92 3.60
N ALA A 330 -10.35 -7.16 3.72
CA ALA A 330 -11.77 -7.44 3.77
C ALA A 330 -12.38 -6.69 4.98
N ALA A 331 -13.51 -5.99 4.78
CA ALA A 331 -14.06 -5.13 5.82
C ALA A 331 -14.45 -5.86 7.11
N SER A 332 -14.90 -7.12 7.02
CA SER A 332 -15.26 -7.98 8.17
C SER A 332 -14.07 -8.29 9.07
N THR A 333 -12.87 -8.37 8.50
CA THR A 333 -11.63 -8.78 9.20
C THR A 333 -10.61 -7.64 9.26
N ALA A 334 -11.01 -6.39 9.02
CA ALA A 334 -10.08 -5.28 8.98
C ALA A 334 -9.53 -4.97 10.39
N PRO A 335 -8.21 -5.08 10.63
CA PRO A 335 -7.67 -4.96 11.98
C PRO A 335 -7.71 -3.50 12.47
N ALA A 336 -8.40 -3.25 13.58
CA ALA A 336 -8.55 -1.90 14.16
C ALA A 336 -7.21 -1.19 14.40
N ARG A 337 -6.15 -1.94 14.77
CA ARG A 337 -4.79 -1.40 14.95
C ARG A 337 -4.16 -0.80 13.70
N GLN A 338 -4.65 -1.16 12.51
CA GLN A 338 -4.23 -0.63 11.21
C GLN A 338 -5.05 0.59 10.79
N GLN A 339 -6.04 1.00 11.60
CA GLN A 339 -6.90 2.16 11.40
C GLN A 339 -7.53 2.13 10.01
N PRO A 340 -8.44 1.17 9.76
CA PRO A 340 -9.04 1.00 8.45
C PRO A 340 -9.81 2.25 8.03
N LEU A 341 -9.48 2.76 6.87
CA LEU A 341 -10.11 3.88 6.18
C LEU A 341 -11.16 3.34 5.20
N PHE A 342 -12.29 4.05 5.10
CA PHE A 342 -13.32 3.76 4.11
C PHE A 342 -12.89 4.19 2.72
N ILE A 343 -12.88 3.27 1.76
CA ILE A 343 -12.57 3.55 0.35
C ILE A 343 -13.83 3.49 -0.49
#